data_AF-A0A6J6PL85-F1
#
_entry.id   AF-A0A6J6PL85-F1
#
_cell.length_a   1.000
_cell.length_b   1.000
_cell.length_c   1.000
_cell.angle_alpha   90.00
_cell.angle_beta   90.00
_cell.angle_gamma   90.00
#
_symmetry.space_group_name_H-M   'P 1'
#
loop_
_entity.id
_entity.type
_entity.pdbx_description
1 polymer ?
#
loop_
_entity_poly.entity_id
_entity_poly.type
_entity_poly.pdbx_seq_one_letter_code
_entity_poly.pdbx_strand_id
1 'polypeptide(L)'
;MLARDTKAGYCLGDRTKLGTPAGAAVYTSQCGRGNPNLLKLIEGVSVGWADPYAIGLPGQSFTLTGLPAGTYTLVNRVNDETLYLESHYSNNVGSAQITLAWPDGTGGKPTVTVVKTCLAERC
;
A
#
# COMPACT_ATOMS: atom_id res chain seq x y z
N MET A 1 14.92 -8.36 7.19
CA MET A 1 13.76 -8.37 6.28
C MET A 1 13.51 -9.81 5.86
N LEU A 2 12.30 -10.34 6.04
CA LEU A 2 12.00 -11.78 5.83
C LEU A 2 11.28 -12.05 4.51
N ALA A 3 10.44 -11.12 4.07
CA ALA A 3 9.83 -11.09 2.75
C ALA A 3 9.74 -9.63 2.31
N ARG A 4 9.80 -9.38 1.00
CA ARG A 4 9.58 -8.07 0.39
C ARG A 4 8.80 -8.27 -0.89
N ASP A 5 7.79 -7.44 -1.08
CA ASP A 5 7.19 -7.20 -2.37
C ASP A 5 7.32 -5.71 -2.70
N THR A 6 7.21 -5.37 -3.97
CA THR A 6 7.21 -3.99 -4.43
C THR A 6 6.13 -3.84 -5.48
N LYS A 7 5.23 -2.89 -5.25
CA LYS A 7 4.18 -2.59 -6.21
C LYS A 7 4.84 -2.12 -7.51
N ALA A 8 4.63 -2.86 -8.59
CA ALA A 8 5.23 -2.56 -9.90
C ALA A 8 4.84 -1.18 -10.47
N GLY A 9 3.74 -0.59 -9.98
CA GLY A 9 3.31 0.75 -10.36
C GLY A 9 2.00 1.16 -9.69
N TYR A 10 1.83 2.47 -9.60
CA TYR A 10 0.61 3.14 -9.13
C TYR A 10 0.10 4.05 -10.25
N CYS A 11 -1.21 4.09 -10.39
CA CYS A 11 -1.97 5.10 -11.11
C CYS A 11 -2.47 6.12 -10.06
N LEU A 12 -1.92 7.34 -10.03
CA LEU A 12 -2.23 8.32 -9.00
C LEU A 12 -3.49 9.13 -9.33
N GLY A 13 -4.50 9.07 -8.47
CA GLY A 13 -5.72 9.84 -8.64
C GLY A 13 -6.49 10.16 -7.36
N ASP A 14 -7.40 11.13 -7.47
CA ASP A 14 -8.27 11.57 -6.40
C ASP A 14 -9.44 10.58 -6.20
N ARG A 15 -9.23 9.52 -5.40
CA ARG A 15 -10.23 8.44 -5.20
C ARG A 15 -11.06 8.58 -3.94
N THR A 16 -10.45 9.04 -2.85
CA THR A 16 -11.09 9.13 -1.54
C THR A 16 -10.78 10.46 -0.89
N LYS A 17 -11.82 11.16 -0.43
CA LYS A 17 -11.67 12.42 0.30
C LYS A 17 -11.37 12.13 1.76
N LEU A 18 -10.26 12.64 2.30
CA LEU A 18 -9.81 12.36 3.67
C LEU A 18 -10.28 13.38 4.73
N GLY A 19 -10.67 14.60 4.35
CA GLY A 19 -11.12 15.62 5.31
C GLY A 19 -11.15 17.04 4.74
N THR A 20 -11.23 18.06 5.62
CA THR A 20 -11.13 19.48 5.24
C THR A 20 -9.84 20.13 5.74
N PRO A 21 -9.21 21.03 4.96
CA PRO A 21 -9.63 21.44 3.62
C PRO A 21 -9.20 20.40 2.57
N ALA A 22 -10.15 19.83 1.86
CA ALA A 22 -9.91 19.13 0.61
C ALA A 22 -10.47 20.02 -0.48
N GLY A 23 -9.59 20.44 -1.40
CA GLY A 23 -9.98 21.15 -2.60
C GLY A 23 -10.81 20.28 -3.54
N ALA A 24 -11.14 20.82 -4.71
CA ALA A 24 -11.74 20.02 -5.78
C ALA A 24 -10.80 18.87 -6.17
N ALA A 25 -11.37 17.73 -6.57
CA ALA A 25 -10.60 16.69 -7.22
C ALA A 25 -10.10 17.21 -8.58
N VAL A 26 -8.79 17.18 -8.78
CA VAL A 26 -8.11 17.59 -10.02
C VAL A 26 -7.77 16.35 -10.86
N TYR A 27 -7.33 15.27 -10.22
CA TYR A 27 -6.80 14.07 -10.87
C TYR A 27 -7.84 12.95 -10.89
N THR A 28 -8.90 13.13 -11.67
CA THR A 28 -10.05 12.20 -11.68
C THR A 28 -9.93 11.06 -12.70
N SER A 29 -8.95 11.12 -13.61
CA SER A 29 -8.77 10.11 -14.65
C SER A 29 -8.45 8.72 -14.07
N GLN A 30 -8.73 7.65 -14.82
CA GLN A 30 -8.29 6.28 -14.47
C GLN A 30 -6.97 5.93 -15.18
N CYS A 31 -6.05 6.89 -15.24
CA CYS A 31 -4.72 6.71 -15.83
C CYS A 31 -4.75 6.14 -17.25
N GLY A 32 -5.69 6.64 -18.07
CA GLY A 32 -5.86 6.20 -19.45
C GLY A 32 -6.42 4.79 -19.62
N ARG A 33 -6.95 4.14 -18.56
CA ARG A 33 -7.57 2.80 -18.66
C ARG A 33 -8.55 2.74 -19.83
N GLY A 34 -8.36 1.76 -20.71
CA GLY A 34 -9.18 1.55 -21.90
C GLY A 34 -8.81 2.41 -23.12
N ASN A 35 -7.80 3.28 -23.02
CA ASN A 35 -7.34 4.15 -24.09
C ASN A 35 -5.89 3.85 -24.45
N PRO A 36 -5.61 2.78 -25.21
CA PRO A 36 -4.24 2.34 -25.51
C PRO A 36 -3.45 3.34 -26.37
N ASN A 37 -4.13 4.23 -27.08
CA ASN A 37 -3.52 5.24 -27.96
C ASN A 37 -3.25 6.58 -27.25
N LEU A 38 -3.40 6.62 -25.92
CA LEU A 38 -3.20 7.85 -25.15
C LEU A 38 -1.70 8.21 -25.14
N LEU A 39 -1.35 9.35 -25.73
CA LEU A 39 0.04 9.82 -25.83
C LEU A 39 0.49 10.69 -24.65
N LYS A 40 -0.45 11.17 -23.85
CA LYS A 40 -0.20 12.05 -22.70
C LYS A 40 -1.18 11.74 -21.58
N LEU A 41 -0.67 11.71 -20.36
CA LEU A 41 -1.45 11.48 -19.16
C LEU A 41 -0.95 12.39 -18.05
N ILE A 42 -1.87 12.83 -17.21
CA ILE A 42 -1.56 13.57 -15.98
C ILE A 42 -2.16 12.77 -14.82
N GLU A 43 -1.33 12.52 -13.82
CA GLU A 43 -1.67 11.80 -12.60
C GLU A 43 -1.24 12.63 -11.39
N GLY A 44 -1.87 12.38 -10.25
CA GLY A 44 -1.54 13.07 -9.01
C GLY A 44 -2.56 12.81 -7.91
N VAL A 45 -2.25 13.30 -6.71
CA VAL A 45 -3.17 13.29 -5.57
C VAL A 45 -3.28 14.72 -5.05
N SER A 46 -4.48 15.26 -5.08
CA SER A 46 -4.78 16.61 -4.61
C SER A 46 -4.72 16.67 -3.08
N VAL A 47 -4.43 17.85 -2.52
CA VAL A 47 -4.43 18.06 -1.06
C VAL A 47 -5.80 17.69 -0.48
N GLY A 48 -5.80 16.82 0.53
CA GLY A 48 -7.01 16.31 1.19
C GLY A 48 -7.66 15.11 0.50
N TRP A 49 -7.03 14.58 -0.56
CA TRP A 49 -7.44 13.35 -1.25
C TRP A 49 -6.44 12.21 -0.99
N ALA A 50 -6.90 11.00 -1.22
CA ALA A 50 -6.14 9.77 -1.14
C ALA A 50 -6.49 8.82 -2.29
N ASP A 51 -5.57 7.90 -2.53
CA ASP A 51 -5.66 6.89 -3.59
C ASP A 51 -5.48 5.48 -3.01
N PRO A 52 -6.49 4.94 -2.32
CA PRO A 52 -6.42 3.59 -1.78
C PRO A 52 -6.48 2.55 -2.91
N TYR A 53 -5.53 1.60 -2.86
CA TYR A 53 -5.52 0.42 -3.72
C TYR A 53 -6.13 -0.76 -2.98
N ALA A 54 -7.24 -1.28 -3.50
CA ALA A 54 -7.93 -2.41 -2.89
C ALA A 54 -7.15 -3.73 -3.04
N ILE A 55 -7.46 -4.66 -2.13
CA ILE A 55 -6.99 -6.06 -2.18
C ILE A 55 -7.45 -6.68 -3.51
N GLY A 56 -6.58 -7.46 -4.15
CA GLY A 56 -6.85 -8.14 -5.42
C GLY A 56 -6.31 -7.42 -6.66
N LEU A 57 -5.84 -6.17 -6.51
CA LEU A 57 -5.05 -5.54 -7.57
C LEU A 57 -3.65 -6.19 -7.65
N PRO A 58 -3.06 -6.34 -8.86
CA PRO A 58 -1.74 -6.95 -9.02
C PRO A 58 -0.66 -6.24 -8.19
N GLY A 59 0.23 -6.99 -7.54
CA GLY A 59 1.31 -6.44 -6.71
C GLY A 59 0.86 -5.83 -5.38
N GLN A 60 -0.28 -6.28 -4.84
CA GLN A 60 -0.78 -5.94 -3.50
C GLN A 60 -0.66 -7.15 -2.55
N SER A 61 0.34 -8.01 -2.75
CA SER A 61 0.53 -9.22 -1.96
C SER A 61 1.98 -9.70 -1.98
N PHE A 62 2.41 -10.33 -0.89
CA PHE A 62 3.70 -11.01 -0.81
C PHE A 62 3.50 -12.44 -0.33
N THR A 63 4.42 -13.32 -0.68
CA THR A 63 4.35 -14.74 -0.35
C THR A 63 4.77 -14.97 1.11
N LEU A 64 3.93 -15.69 1.86
CA LEU A 64 4.21 -16.13 3.23
C LEU A 64 4.79 -17.55 3.31
N THR A 65 4.79 -18.29 2.19
CA THR A 65 5.27 -19.68 2.13
C THR A 65 6.68 -19.81 2.68
N GLY A 66 6.89 -20.76 3.59
CA GLY A 66 8.18 -21.02 4.22
C GLY A 66 8.49 -20.15 5.43
N LEU A 67 7.65 -19.17 5.77
CA LEU A 67 7.78 -18.44 7.04
C LEU A 67 7.27 -19.32 8.20
N PRO A 68 8.05 -19.51 9.28
CA PRO A 68 7.59 -20.22 10.47
C PRO A 68 6.34 -19.59 11.10
N ALA A 69 5.64 -20.33 11.96
CA ALA A 69 4.64 -19.70 12.81
C ALA A 69 5.32 -18.71 13.77
N GLY A 70 4.70 -17.57 14.04
CA GLY A 70 5.28 -16.55 14.91
C GLY A 70 4.64 -15.18 14.76
N THR A 71 5.23 -14.20 15.46
CA THR A 71 4.82 -12.79 15.40
C THR A 71 5.73 -12.03 14.48
N TYR A 72 5.14 -11.28 13.55
CA TYR A 72 5.84 -10.51 12.53
C TYR A 72 5.38 -9.06 12.53
N THR A 73 6.24 -8.17 12.03
CA THR A 73 5.87 -6.79 11.69
C THR A 73 5.78 -6.67 10.18
N LEU A 74 4.58 -6.45 9.66
CA LEU A 74 4.36 -6.02 8.29
C LEU A 74 4.58 -4.51 8.22
N VAL A 75 5.50 -4.07 7.36
CA VAL A 75 5.81 -2.65 7.18
C VAL A 75 5.44 -2.25 5.75
N ASN A 76 4.69 -1.17 5.61
CA ASN A 76 4.40 -0.51 4.35
C ASN A 76 5.10 0.86 4.32
N ARG A 77 5.81 1.13 3.23
CA ARG A 77 6.50 2.40 3.01
C ARG A 77 6.01 3.01 1.70
N VAL A 78 5.66 4.29 1.74
CA VAL A 78 5.31 5.07 0.54
C VAL A 78 6.48 5.97 0.16
N ASN A 79 6.72 6.16 -1.14
CA ASN A 79 7.82 6.99 -1.64
C ASN A 79 9.19 6.67 -0.99
N ASP A 80 9.49 5.38 -0.78
CA ASP A 80 10.70 4.89 -0.08
C ASP A 80 12.00 5.29 -0.81
N GLU A 81 11.92 5.46 -2.13
CA GLU A 81 13.02 5.94 -2.97
C GLU A 81 13.10 7.48 -3.04
N THR A 82 12.21 8.20 -2.36
CA THR A 82 12.15 9.68 -2.29
C THR A 82 12.07 10.37 -3.65
N LEU A 83 11.42 9.73 -4.63
CA LEU A 83 11.24 10.24 -5.99
C LEU A 83 10.31 11.46 -6.04
N TYR A 84 9.37 11.55 -5.10
CA TYR A 84 8.49 12.71 -4.96
C TYR A 84 8.96 13.62 -3.82
N LEU A 85 8.88 14.94 -4.05
CA LEU A 85 9.13 15.93 -3.00
C LEU A 85 7.95 15.96 -2.03
N GLU A 86 8.24 15.71 -0.75
CA GLU A 86 7.25 15.76 0.33
C GLU A 86 7.69 16.76 1.40
N SER A 87 6.73 17.37 2.10
CA SER A 87 7.03 18.27 3.22
C SER A 87 7.63 17.53 4.42
N HIS A 88 7.25 16.26 4.60
CA HIS A 88 7.74 15.38 5.64
C HIS A 88 7.84 13.96 5.09
N TYR A 89 8.98 13.30 5.31
CA TYR A 89 9.18 11.89 4.97
C TYR A 89 9.04 10.97 6.19
N SER A 90 9.00 11.54 7.41
CA SER A 90 8.97 10.79 8.67
C SER A 90 7.64 10.07 8.93
N ASN A 91 6.60 10.38 8.16
CA ASN A 91 5.26 9.80 8.22
C ASN A 91 4.95 8.87 7.03
N ASN A 92 5.95 8.49 6.24
CA ASN A 92 5.79 7.64 5.06
C ASN A 92 5.69 6.13 5.39
N VAL A 93 5.59 5.79 6.66
CA VAL A 93 5.64 4.40 7.13
C VAL A 93 4.43 4.08 7.98
N GLY A 94 3.73 3.01 7.61
CA GLY A 94 2.75 2.33 8.45
C GLY A 94 3.19 0.91 8.71
N SER A 95 2.86 0.37 9.89
CA SER A 95 3.10 -1.05 10.19
C SER A 95 1.92 -1.73 10.86
N ALA A 96 1.91 -3.05 10.77
CA ALA A 96 1.00 -3.92 11.49
C ALA A 96 1.78 -5.05 12.14
N GLN A 97 1.58 -5.27 13.44
CA GLN A 97 2.00 -6.50 14.09
C GLN A 97 0.98 -7.59 13.75
N ILE A 98 1.46 -8.72 13.24
CA ILE A 98 0.63 -9.85 12.84
C ILE A 98 1.12 -11.13 13.52
N THR A 99 0.21 -12.05 13.81
CA THR A 99 0.55 -13.44 14.15
C THR A 99 0.25 -14.33 12.96
N LEU A 100 1.22 -15.18 12.61
CA LEU A 100 1.12 -16.19 11.56
C LEU A 100 1.07 -17.56 12.22
N ALA A 101 0.06 -18.35 11.87
CA ALA A 101 -0.09 -19.74 12.29
C ALA A 101 -0.36 -20.63 11.08
N TRP A 102 -0.02 -21.90 11.21
CA TRP A 102 -0.22 -22.94 10.20
C TRP A 102 -1.04 -24.09 10.81
N PRO A 103 -2.37 -23.94 10.92
CA PRO A 103 -3.22 -24.92 11.61
C PRO A 103 -3.07 -26.35 11.06
N ASP A 104 -2.88 -26.47 9.74
CA ASP A 104 -2.75 -27.74 9.03
C ASP A 104 -1.29 -28.02 8.57
N GLY A 105 -0.31 -27.39 9.24
CA GLY A 105 1.10 -27.46 8.86
C GLY A 105 1.49 -26.46 7.77
N THR A 106 2.80 -26.28 7.55
CA THR A 106 3.38 -25.22 6.68
C THR A 106 3.08 -25.37 5.19
N GLY A 107 2.56 -26.52 4.76
CA GLY A 107 2.04 -26.74 3.40
C GLY A 107 0.55 -26.39 3.24
N GLY A 108 -0.17 -26.12 4.35
CA GLY A 108 -1.58 -25.78 4.38
C GLY A 108 -1.85 -24.28 4.25
N LYS A 109 -3.11 -23.88 4.41
CA LYS A 109 -3.49 -22.46 4.38
C LYS A 109 -3.06 -21.79 5.72
N PRO A 110 -2.33 -20.67 5.69
CA PRO A 110 -2.00 -19.97 6.92
C PRO A 110 -3.21 -19.24 7.50
N THR A 111 -3.18 -19.03 8.82
CA THR A 111 -4.01 -18.05 9.51
C THR A 111 -3.15 -16.83 9.84
N VAL A 112 -3.64 -15.64 9.50
CA VAL A 112 -3.00 -14.37 9.82
C VAL A 112 -3.97 -13.52 10.63
N THR A 113 -3.53 -13.09 11.81
CA THR A 113 -4.30 -12.19 12.67
C THR A 113 -3.54 -10.89 12.87
N VAL A 114 -4.20 -9.75 12.65
CA VAL A 114 -3.63 -8.43 12.97
C VAL A 114 -3.79 -8.18 14.46
N VAL A 115 -2.68 -7.95 15.15
CA VAL A 115 -2.63 -7.68 16.58
C VAL A 115 -2.74 -6.18 16.84
N LYS A 116 -1.98 -5.37 16.10
CA LYS A 116 -1.90 -3.91 16.28
C LYS A 116 -1.48 -3.24 14.98
N THR A 117 -1.97 -2.03 14.72
CA THR A 117 -1.54 -1.17 13.61
C THR A 117 -0.94 0.14 14.13
N CYS A 118 0.06 0.67 13.42
CA CYS A 118 0.83 1.84 13.84
C CYS A 118 1.20 2.74 12.66
N LEU A 119 1.27 4.05 12.89
CA LEU A 119 1.76 5.05 11.92
C LEU A 119 3.28 5.28 12.09
N ALA A 120 4.01 4.18 12.23
CA ALA A 120 5.45 4.13 12.39
C ALA A 120 5.96 2.76 11.94
N GLU A 121 7.28 2.62 11.78
CA GLU A 121 7.91 1.35 11.38
C GLU A 121 7.71 0.21 12.38
N ARG A 122 7.56 0.54 13.68
CA ARG A 122 7.32 -0.43 14.73
C ARG A 122 6.15 -0.01 15.61
N CYS A 123 5.33 -1.00 15.91
CA CYS A 123 4.43 -1.01 17.06
C CYS A 123 5.16 -1.40 18.34
#